data_AF-A0A2V6D0F1-F1
#
_entry.id   AF-A0A2V6D0F1-F1
#
_cell.length_a   1.000
_cell.length_b   1.000
_cell.length_c   1.000
_cell.angle_alpha   90.00
_cell.angle_beta   90.00
_cell.angle_gamma   90.00
#
_symmetry.space_group_name_H-M   'P 1'
#
loop_
_entity.id
_entity.type
_entity.pdbx_description
1 polymer ?
#
loop_
_entity_poly.entity_id
_entity_poly.type
_entity_poly.pdbx_seq_one_letter_code
_entity_poly.pdbx_strand_id
1 'polypeptide(L)'
;MQKITTNFISSPQFTYTGAEQFQADQRERWLEVEVTFASAPEFTDELTLKYFILLNGKLLTGEVTHVNIAAARDNRSVMYATPKTLQRLMLGRTVTNNALQNVAVQLMQQGALKDELSLNRAAPQWYATLPQVGGLVLNKNETPFAPLYWDRYCQIKTAR
;
A
#
# COMPACT_ATOMS: atom_id res chain seq x y z
N MET A 1 -5.92 -8.77 -11.10
CA MET A 1 -6.05 -8.41 -9.68
C MET A 1 -6.91 -9.47 -9.01
N GLN A 2 -6.51 -9.93 -7.82
CA GLN A 2 -7.22 -11.02 -7.14
C GLN A 2 -7.79 -10.60 -5.79
N LYS A 3 -6.99 -9.91 -4.97
CA LYS A 3 -7.39 -9.56 -3.62
C LYS A 3 -6.70 -8.29 -3.14
N ILE A 4 -7.43 -7.48 -2.38
CA ILE A 4 -6.89 -6.41 -1.54
C ILE A 4 -7.04 -6.85 -0.09
N THR A 5 -5.98 -6.73 0.71
CA THR A 5 -6.00 -6.95 2.16
C THR A 5 -5.48 -5.71 2.86
N THR A 6 -6.15 -5.28 3.93
CA THR A 6 -5.75 -4.08 4.67
C THR A 6 -5.59 -4.38 6.14
N ASN A 7 -4.49 -3.92 6.73
CA ASN A 7 -4.22 -4.09 8.16
C ASN A 7 -3.78 -2.75 8.78
N PHE A 8 -4.20 -2.49 10.02
CA PHE A 8 -3.50 -1.53 10.86
C PHE A 8 -2.44 -2.29 11.64
N ILE A 9 -1.16 -1.97 11.47
CA ILE A 9 -0.03 -2.69 12.08
C ILE A 9 0.92 -1.75 12.81
N SER A 10 1.64 -2.22 13.82
CA SER A 10 2.69 -1.44 14.47
C SER A 10 4.01 -1.55 13.69
N SER A 11 4.89 -0.58 13.86
CA SER A 11 6.28 -0.72 13.43
C SER A 11 6.90 -2.00 14.04
N PRO A 12 7.76 -2.72 13.30
CA PRO A 12 8.48 -3.87 13.86
C PRO A 12 9.28 -3.47 15.09
N GLN A 13 9.25 -4.30 16.12
CA GLN A 13 9.98 -4.09 17.37
C GLN A 13 11.27 -4.91 17.35
N PHE A 14 12.40 -4.25 17.63
CA PHE A 14 13.71 -4.89 17.71
C PHE A 14 14.25 -4.78 19.13
N THR A 15 14.73 -5.89 19.67
CA THR A 15 15.44 -5.90 20.95
C THR A 15 16.93 -5.70 20.67
N TYR A 16 17.53 -4.70 21.29
CA TYR A 16 18.96 -4.42 21.24
C TYR A 16 19.43 -3.81 22.57
N THR A 17 20.74 -3.88 22.84
CA THR A 17 21.35 -3.35 24.08
C THR A 17 21.95 -1.96 23.85
N GLY A 18 21.99 -1.14 24.91
CA GLY A 18 22.69 0.16 24.89
C GLY A 18 21.83 1.40 24.62
N ALA A 19 20.51 1.27 24.47
CA ALA A 19 19.58 2.40 24.43
C ALA A 19 18.19 2.05 25.00
N GLU A 20 17.38 3.06 25.28
CA GLU A 20 15.97 2.91 25.65
C GLU A 20 15.15 2.38 24.47
N GLN A 21 14.27 1.41 24.73
CA GLN A 21 13.39 0.86 23.70
C GLN A 21 12.19 1.78 23.51
N PHE A 22 12.00 2.25 22.28
CA PHE A 22 10.78 2.96 21.91
C PHE A 22 9.60 1.99 21.79
N GLN A 23 8.61 2.11 22.68
CA GLN A 23 7.36 1.36 22.60
C GLN A 23 6.31 2.18 21.87
N ALA A 24 5.90 1.72 20.69
CA ALA A 24 4.89 2.40 19.90
C ALA A 24 3.50 2.25 20.55
N ASP A 25 2.78 3.36 20.74
CA ASP A 25 1.38 3.34 21.21
C ASP A 25 0.42 2.81 20.13
N GLN A 26 -0.78 2.41 20.51
CA GLN A 26 -1.87 2.04 19.60
C GLN A 26 -2.27 3.16 18.62
N ARG A 27 -1.89 4.42 18.89
CA ARG A 27 -2.04 5.55 17.97
C ARG A 27 -0.96 5.60 16.88
N GLU A 28 0.06 4.77 16.98
CA GLU A 28 1.22 4.74 16.09
C GLU A 28 1.18 3.56 15.12
N ARG A 29 -0.01 3.32 14.57
CA ARG A 29 -0.24 2.26 13.58
C ARG A 29 0.00 2.78 12.18
N TRP A 30 0.52 1.90 11.34
CA TRP A 30 0.57 2.04 9.90
C TRP A 30 -0.67 1.43 9.30
N LEU A 31 -1.21 2.02 8.23
CA LEU A 31 -2.15 1.32 7.37
C LEU A 31 -1.33 0.59 6.32
N GLU A 32 -1.37 -0.74 6.32
CA GLU A 32 -0.85 -1.61 5.27
C GLU A 32 -1.96 -1.93 4.26
N VAL A 33 -1.66 -1.76 2.97
CA VAL A 33 -2.54 -2.15 1.87
C VAL A 33 -1.80 -3.09 0.94
N GLU A 34 -2.04 -4.39 1.10
CA GLU A 34 -1.46 -5.45 0.27
C GLU A 34 -2.42 -5.84 -0.86
N VAL A 35 -1.85 -6.08 -2.03
CA VAL A 35 -2.56 -6.56 -3.21
C VAL A 35 -1.93 -7.86 -3.66
N THR A 36 -2.78 -8.84 -3.97
CA THR A 36 -2.40 -10.04 -4.70
C THR A 36 -2.91 -9.95 -6.14
N PHE A 37 -2.05 -10.24 -7.10
CA PHE A 37 -2.37 -10.22 -8.53
C PHE A 37 -1.69 -11.37 -9.28
N ALA A 38 -2.25 -11.71 -10.44
CA ALA A 38 -1.65 -12.68 -11.35
C ALA A 38 -0.89 -11.97 -12.47
N SER A 39 0.19 -12.60 -12.94
CA SER A 39 0.87 -12.29 -14.19
C SER A 39 0.94 -13.56 -15.04
N ALA A 40 0.71 -13.44 -16.35
CA ALA A 40 0.66 -14.58 -17.27
C ALA A 40 1.93 -14.74 -18.14
N PRO A 41 2.56 -13.67 -18.68
CA PRO A 41 3.83 -13.80 -19.39
C PRO A 41 4.91 -14.36 -18.47
N GLU A 42 5.81 -15.20 -19.01
CA GLU A 42 6.93 -15.80 -18.27
C GLU A 42 7.68 -14.77 -17.44
N PHE A 43 7.99 -13.62 -18.05
CA PHE A 43 8.40 -12.41 -17.37
C PHE A 43 7.69 -11.18 -17.93
N THR A 44 7.32 -10.27 -17.04
CA THR A 44 6.87 -8.92 -17.36
C THR A 44 7.91 -7.92 -16.84
N ASP A 45 8.42 -7.08 -17.73
CA ASP A 45 9.50 -6.14 -17.41
C ASP A 45 9.08 -5.11 -16.37
N GLU A 46 7.89 -4.53 -16.53
CA GLU A 46 7.42 -3.43 -15.69
C GLU A 46 5.91 -3.45 -15.53
N LEU A 47 5.45 -3.32 -14.28
CA LEU A 47 4.05 -3.11 -13.91
C LEU A 47 3.97 -2.01 -12.86
N THR A 48 3.09 -1.03 -13.06
CA THR A 48 2.84 0.03 -12.07
C THR A 48 1.51 -0.22 -11.40
N LEU A 49 1.49 -0.33 -10.09
CA LEU A 49 0.26 -0.37 -9.31
C LEU A 49 -0.02 1.03 -8.75
N LYS A 50 -1.23 1.55 -8.99
CA LYS A 50 -1.69 2.82 -8.43
C LYS A 50 -2.75 2.56 -7.37
N TYR A 51 -2.52 3.08 -6.17
CA TYR A 51 -3.34 2.89 -4.99
C TYR A 51 -4.19 4.13 -4.74
N PHE A 52 -5.47 3.91 -4.48
CA PHE A 52 -6.48 4.93 -4.17
C PHE A 52 -7.16 4.55 -2.86
N ILE A 53 -6.77 5.18 -1.77
CA ILE A 53 -7.20 4.81 -0.41
C ILE A 53 -8.13 5.90 0.12
N LEU A 54 -9.43 5.62 0.20
CA LEU A 54 -10.40 6.54 0.79
C LEU A 54 -10.43 6.32 2.31
N LEU A 55 -9.81 7.24 3.03
CA LEU A 55 -9.66 7.22 4.47
C LEU A 55 -10.22 8.51 5.06
N ASN A 56 -11.28 8.39 5.86
CA ASN A 56 -11.94 9.50 6.55
C ASN A 56 -12.29 10.69 5.62
N GLY A 57 -12.89 10.38 4.47
CA GLY A 57 -13.29 11.35 3.47
C GLY A 57 -12.13 11.97 2.66
N LYS A 58 -10.89 11.50 2.86
CA LYS A 58 -9.72 11.91 2.07
C LYS A 58 -9.25 10.77 1.19
N LEU A 59 -9.08 11.04 -0.10
CA LEU A 59 -8.55 10.06 -1.05
C LEU A 59 -7.02 10.22 -1.12
N LEU A 60 -6.31 9.31 -0.46
CA LEU A 60 -4.85 9.23 -0.54
C LEU A 60 -4.46 8.47 -1.79
N THR A 61 -3.44 8.96 -2.49
CA THR A 61 -2.91 8.29 -3.68
C THR A 61 -1.42 7.98 -3.53
N GLY A 62 -1.02 6.85 -4.08
CA GLY A 62 0.36 6.41 -4.18
C GLY A 62 0.52 5.48 -5.37
N GLU A 63 1.73 5.34 -5.89
CA GLU A 63 2.02 4.36 -6.90
C GLU A 63 3.37 3.70 -6.65
N VAL A 64 3.50 2.47 -7.12
CA VAL A 64 4.74 1.72 -7.07
C VAL A 64 4.91 0.97 -8.36
N THR A 65 6.12 1.05 -8.92
CA THR A 65 6.50 0.31 -10.11
C THR A 65 7.33 -0.89 -9.71
N HIS A 66 6.90 -2.06 -10.15
CA HIS A 66 7.64 -3.30 -10.00
C HIS A 66 8.35 -3.67 -11.31
N VAL A 67 9.45 -4.40 -11.18
CA VAL A 67 10.23 -4.93 -12.29
C VAL A 67 10.48 -6.43 -12.13
N ASN A 68 10.89 -7.09 -13.21
CA ASN A 68 11.23 -8.52 -13.23
C ASN A 68 10.12 -9.41 -12.66
N ILE A 69 8.87 -9.17 -13.05
CA ILE A 69 7.71 -9.87 -12.50
C ILE A 69 7.55 -11.22 -13.22
N ALA A 70 7.77 -12.32 -12.51
CA ALA A 70 7.56 -13.66 -13.05
C ALA A 70 6.08 -14.00 -13.24
N ALA A 71 5.79 -14.94 -14.14
CA ALA A 71 4.49 -15.61 -14.23
C ALA A 71 4.14 -16.28 -12.89
N ALA A 72 3.15 -15.74 -12.19
CA ALA A 72 2.67 -16.29 -10.92
C ALA A 72 1.23 -15.85 -10.69
N ARG A 73 0.50 -16.63 -9.89
CA ARG A 73 -0.87 -16.28 -9.49
C ARG A 73 -0.92 -15.44 -8.22
N ASP A 74 0.17 -15.36 -7.47
CA ASP A 74 0.21 -14.81 -6.13
C ASP A 74 1.27 -13.73 -5.96
N ASN A 75 1.63 -13.04 -7.05
CA ASN A 75 2.47 -11.84 -7.01
C ASN A 75 1.87 -10.80 -6.05
N ARG A 76 2.73 -10.13 -5.29
CA ARG A 76 2.30 -9.20 -4.23
C ARG A 76 2.95 -7.84 -4.35
N SER A 77 2.13 -6.82 -4.12
CA SER A 77 2.55 -5.43 -3.96
C SER A 77 1.94 -4.89 -2.67
N VAL A 78 2.65 -3.98 -2.01
CA VAL A 78 2.18 -3.35 -0.79
C VAL A 78 2.57 -1.89 -0.73
N MET A 79 1.64 -1.07 -0.25
CA MET A 79 1.90 0.32 0.10
C MET A 79 1.35 0.64 1.50
N TYR A 80 1.88 1.69 2.11
CA TYR A 80 1.63 2.04 3.50
C TYR A 80 1.25 3.50 3.69
N ALA A 81 0.31 3.79 4.58
CA ALA A 81 0.15 5.15 5.12
C ALA A 81 0.80 5.24 6.51
N THR A 82 1.56 6.30 6.74
CA THR A 82 2.34 6.48 7.98
C THR A 82 1.45 6.77 9.19
N PRO A 83 1.91 6.50 10.42
CA PRO A 83 1.23 6.92 11.64
C PRO A 83 0.93 8.42 11.67
N LYS A 84 1.85 9.27 11.17
CA LYS A 84 1.66 10.72 11.12
C LYS A 84 0.57 11.13 10.13
N THR A 85 0.49 10.46 8.98
CA THR A 85 -0.61 10.61 8.03
C THR A 85 -1.94 10.28 8.72
N LEU A 86 -2.03 9.13 9.40
CA LEU A 86 -3.25 8.72 10.08
C LEU A 86 -3.63 9.70 11.21
N GLN A 87 -2.68 10.11 12.06
CA GLN A 87 -2.90 11.08 13.13
C GLN A 87 -3.44 12.40 12.60
N ARG A 88 -2.89 12.91 11.49
CA ARG A 88 -3.37 14.15 10.84
C ARG A 88 -4.82 14.00 10.35
N LEU A 89 -5.14 12.88 9.72
CA LEU A 89 -6.48 12.63 9.17
C LEU A 89 -7.52 12.35 10.25
N MET A 90 -7.10 11.78 11.39
CA MET A 90 -7.96 11.48 12.53
C MET A 90 -8.11 12.63 13.53
N LEU A 91 -7.43 13.75 13.30
CA LEU A 91 -7.34 14.88 14.24
C LEU A 91 -6.82 14.43 15.62
N GLY A 92 -5.76 13.61 15.61
CA GLY A 92 -5.11 13.08 16.82
C GLY A 92 -5.82 11.90 17.48
N ARG A 93 -6.99 11.49 17.00
CA ARG A 93 -7.71 10.29 17.51
C ARG A 93 -7.08 9.01 16.98
N THR A 94 -7.25 7.91 17.73
CA THR A 94 -6.87 6.57 17.27
C THR A 94 -7.65 6.19 16.02
N VAL A 95 -6.96 5.68 15.00
CA VAL A 95 -7.59 5.17 13.78
C VAL A 95 -8.39 3.91 14.07
N THR A 96 -9.56 3.78 13.44
CA THR A 96 -10.42 2.58 13.53
C THR A 96 -10.66 2.01 12.15
N ASN A 97 -11.11 0.75 12.06
CA ASN A 97 -11.43 0.11 10.78
C ASN A 97 -12.46 0.91 9.97
N ASN A 98 -13.43 1.53 10.62
CA ASN A 98 -14.47 2.33 9.95
C ASN A 98 -13.94 3.62 9.31
N ALA A 99 -12.76 4.09 9.70
CA ALA A 99 -12.14 5.23 9.04
C ALA A 99 -11.73 4.88 7.60
N LEU A 100 -11.40 3.61 7.32
CA LEU A 100 -11.07 3.11 5.99
C LEU A 100 -12.36 2.76 5.24
N GLN A 101 -12.77 3.64 4.34
CA GLN A 101 -14.07 3.53 3.66
C GLN A 101 -13.98 2.62 2.43
N ASN A 102 -12.95 2.79 1.61
CA ASN A 102 -12.68 1.89 0.49
C ASN A 102 -11.22 2.01 0.03
N VAL A 103 -10.77 1.02 -0.72
CA VAL A 103 -9.49 1.04 -1.44
C VAL A 103 -9.75 0.59 -2.87
N ALA A 104 -9.16 1.25 -3.84
CA ALA A 104 -9.02 0.74 -5.19
C ALA A 104 -7.56 0.67 -5.59
N VAL A 105 -7.22 -0.30 -6.43
CA VAL A 105 -5.90 -0.42 -7.01
C VAL A 105 -6.02 -0.68 -8.50
N GLN A 106 -5.32 0.13 -9.28
CA GLN A 106 -5.13 -0.07 -10.72
C GLN A 106 -3.82 -0.81 -10.97
N LEU A 107 -3.83 -1.70 -11.97
CA LEU A 107 -2.64 -2.32 -12.53
C LEU A 107 -2.42 -1.74 -13.93
N MET A 108 -1.31 -1.03 -14.09
CA MET A 108 -0.92 -0.34 -15.31
C MET A 108 0.27 -1.05 -15.94
N GLN A 109 0.25 -1.15 -17.27
CA GLN A 109 1.36 -1.68 -18.06
C GLN A 109 1.55 -0.78 -19.28
N GLN A 110 2.76 -0.25 -19.46
CA GLN A 110 3.08 0.66 -20.57
C GLN A 110 2.09 1.85 -20.65
N GLY A 111 1.68 2.38 -19.50
CA GLY A 111 0.73 3.51 -19.41
C GLY A 111 -0.74 3.14 -19.61
N ALA A 112 -1.07 1.91 -20.01
CA ALA A 112 -2.46 1.46 -20.18
C ALA A 112 -2.99 0.77 -18.92
N LEU A 113 -4.25 1.07 -18.55
CA LEU A 113 -4.97 0.34 -17.51
C LEU A 113 -5.25 -1.08 -18.00
N LYS A 114 -4.68 -2.08 -17.33
CA LYS A 114 -4.90 -3.50 -17.65
C LYS A 114 -5.95 -4.13 -16.77
N ASP A 115 -6.03 -3.70 -15.51
CA ASP A 115 -6.98 -4.23 -14.54
C ASP A 115 -7.19 -3.26 -13.38
N GLU A 116 -8.30 -3.38 -12.69
CA GLU A 116 -8.55 -2.69 -11.43
C GLU A 116 -9.35 -3.55 -10.45
N LEU A 117 -9.16 -3.30 -9.15
CA LEU A 117 -9.92 -3.96 -8.10
C LEU A 117 -10.26 -2.95 -7.01
N SER A 118 -11.45 -3.06 -6.45
CA SER A 118 -11.84 -2.36 -5.23
C SER A 118 -12.02 -3.34 -4.07
N LEU A 119 -11.60 -2.93 -2.87
CA LEU A 119 -11.74 -3.70 -1.64
C LEU A 119 -13.21 -3.99 -1.35
N ASN A 120 -14.03 -2.94 -1.40
CA ASN A 120 -15.48 -3.03 -1.36
C ASN A 120 -16.04 -2.82 -2.77
N ARG A 121 -17.09 -3.58 -3.12
CA ARG A 121 -17.77 -3.45 -4.42
C ARG A 121 -18.20 -2.00 -4.64
N ALA A 122 -17.77 -1.42 -5.75
CA ALA A 122 -18.04 -0.04 -6.13
C ALA A 122 -18.13 0.07 -7.66
N ALA A 123 -18.59 1.22 -8.15
CA ALA A 123 -18.52 1.52 -9.58
C ALA A 123 -17.06 1.55 -10.06
N PRO A 124 -16.76 1.14 -11.31
CA PRO A 124 -15.44 1.31 -11.90
C PRO A 124 -14.93 2.74 -11.72
N GLN A 125 -13.66 2.88 -11.38
CA GLN A 125 -13.02 4.19 -11.20
C GLN A 125 -13.76 5.18 -10.28
N TRP A 126 -14.49 4.72 -9.24
CA TRP A 126 -15.22 5.58 -8.30
C TRP A 126 -14.38 6.71 -7.66
N TYR A 127 -13.07 6.55 -7.65
CA TYR A 127 -12.09 7.50 -7.13
C TYR A 127 -11.76 8.65 -8.10
N ALA A 128 -12.15 8.58 -9.37
CA ALA A 128 -11.72 9.52 -10.42
C ALA A 128 -12.19 10.97 -10.20
N THR A 129 -13.34 11.16 -9.54
CA THR A 129 -13.92 12.49 -9.29
C THR A 129 -13.59 13.04 -7.90
N LEU A 130 -12.94 12.24 -7.05
CA LEU A 130 -12.61 12.66 -5.69
C LEU A 130 -11.29 13.44 -5.68
N PRO A 131 -11.17 14.51 -4.88
CA PRO A 131 -9.91 15.22 -4.71
C PRO A 131 -8.81 14.28 -4.15
N GLN A 132 -7.73 14.16 -4.91
CA GLN A 132 -6.61 13.27 -4.60
C GLN A 132 -5.53 13.96 -3.79
N VAL A 133 -4.96 13.25 -2.82
CA VAL A 133 -3.84 13.72 -1.99
C VAL A 133 -2.66 12.74 -2.15
N GLY A 134 -1.69 13.14 -2.97
CA GLY A 134 -0.45 12.38 -3.18
C GLY A 134 0.59 12.61 -2.08
N GLY A 135 1.64 11.79 -2.08
CA GLY A 135 2.81 11.95 -1.20
C GLY A 135 2.60 11.50 0.26
N LEU A 136 1.48 10.85 0.56
CA LEU A 136 1.14 10.36 1.91
C LEU A 136 1.04 8.83 2.01
N VAL A 137 1.32 8.15 0.89
CA VAL A 137 1.32 6.69 0.75
C VAL A 137 2.70 6.29 0.25
N LEU A 138 3.36 5.43 1.00
CA LEU A 138 4.75 5.04 0.83
C LEU A 138 4.85 3.61 0.29
N ASN A 139 5.81 3.36 -0.58
CA ASN A 139 6.13 1.99 -0.99
C ASN A 139 6.93 1.28 0.10
N LYS A 140 7.05 -0.05 0.03
CA LYS A 140 7.70 -0.86 1.07
C LYS A 140 9.12 -0.40 1.42
N ASN A 141 9.92 0.05 0.45
CA ASN A 141 11.31 0.44 0.67
C ASN A 141 11.45 1.75 1.47
N GLU A 142 10.39 2.53 1.59
CA GLU A 142 10.34 3.81 2.31
C GLU A 142 9.83 3.64 3.76
N THR A 143 9.70 2.40 4.24
CA THR A 143 9.06 2.10 5.53
C THR A 143 9.95 1.24 6.43
N PRO A 144 9.65 1.19 7.75
CA PRO A 144 10.30 0.24 8.67
C PRO A 144 10.10 -1.24 8.32
N PHE A 145 9.18 -1.55 7.40
CA PHE A 145 8.92 -2.90 6.91
C PHE A 145 9.85 -3.30 5.76
N ALA A 146 10.68 -2.39 5.24
CA ALA A 146 11.62 -2.64 4.14
C ALA A 146 12.44 -3.95 4.30
N PRO A 147 13.06 -4.26 5.45
CA PRO A 147 13.85 -5.49 5.58
C PRO A 147 13.02 -6.76 5.76
N LEU A 148 11.73 -6.66 6.05
CA LEU A 148 10.89 -7.83 6.38
C LEU A 148 10.34 -8.49 5.13
N TYR A 149 10.38 -9.82 5.06
CA TYR A 149 9.75 -10.63 4.01
C TYR A 149 10.10 -10.16 2.59
N TRP A 150 11.40 -9.94 2.33
CA TRP A 150 11.88 -9.38 1.07
C TRP A 150 11.37 -10.17 -0.15
N ASP A 151 11.45 -11.49 -0.10
CA ASP A 151 11.09 -12.37 -1.21
C ASP A 151 9.57 -12.56 -1.41
N ARG A 152 8.75 -12.03 -0.50
CA ARG A 152 7.28 -12.13 -0.59
C ARG A 152 6.68 -11.13 -1.57
N TYR A 153 7.36 -10.02 -1.83
CA TYR A 153 6.84 -8.91 -2.62
C TYR A 153 7.63 -8.74 -3.91
N CYS A 154 6.95 -8.30 -4.98
CA CYS A 154 7.60 -8.02 -6.25
C CYS A 154 8.68 -6.94 -6.09
N GLN A 155 9.79 -7.09 -6.80
CA GLN A 155 10.90 -6.16 -6.77
C GLN A 155 10.44 -4.75 -7.15
N ILE A 156 10.75 -3.74 -6.33
CA ILE A 156 10.44 -2.34 -6.61
C ILE A 156 11.52 -1.73 -7.49
N LYS A 157 11.11 -1.04 -8.56
CA LYS A 157 11.99 -0.23 -9.40
C LYS A 157 12.56 0.93 -8.56
N THR A 158 13.86 0.90 -8.33
CA THR A 158 14.56 2.00 -7.63
C THR A 158 15.08 2.99 -8.66
N ALA A 159 14.96 4.29 -8.38
CA ALA A 159 15.61 5.31 -9.20
C ALA A 159 17.12 5.06 -9.16
N ARG A 160 17.76 4.93 -10.33
CA ARG A 160 19.21 4.92 -10.46
C ARG A 160 19.73 6.35 -10.50
#